data_AF-A0A0W1DTY9-F1
#
_entry.id   AF-A0A0W1DTY9-F1
#
_cell.length_a   1.000
_cell.length_b   1.000
_cell.length_c   1.000
_cell.angle_alpha   90.00
_cell.angle_beta   90.00
_cell.angle_gamma   90.00
#
_symmetry.space_group_name_H-M   'P 1'
#
loop_
_entity.id
_entity.type
_entity.pdbx_description
1 polymer ?
#
loop_
_entity_poly.entity_id
_entity_poly.type
_entity_poly.pdbx_seq_one_letter_code
_entity_poly.pdbx_strand_id
1 'polypeptide(L)'
;MTRLPLAALFLASSFAAFPAAAQDSANAEKINQVIVYGSDKCEPSSADEIVVCNRLPEQDRYRVPQIFRGGDPLDPRNQAWLNRVTAMERVGRFGTDSCSPVGLGGFTGCTQQLVSGAKAEQKAADKTDWQAMIADERARRIAGIDAAAAEVEAAVVAEEKALAERQKAAEDLERQANGMAPVPATPDADAGELPVPPKS
;
A
#
# COMPACT_ATOMS: atom_id res chain seq x y z
N MET A 1 -12.69 57.62 22.94
CA MET A 1 -11.86 57.61 21.71
C MET A 1 -10.44 57.32 22.16
N THR A 2 -9.74 56.26 21.77
CA THR A 2 -9.89 55.24 20.72
C THR A 2 -9.06 54.04 21.17
N ARG A 3 -9.54 52.82 20.90
CA ARG A 3 -9.07 51.54 21.46
C ARG A 3 -7.99 50.91 20.57
N LEU A 4 -7.00 50.23 21.18
CA LEU A 4 -5.93 49.45 20.53
C LEU A 4 -6.48 48.33 19.64
N PRO A 5 -5.81 47.99 18.51
CA PRO A 5 -5.98 46.70 17.87
C PRO A 5 -4.85 45.75 18.28
N LEU A 6 -5.17 44.92 19.27
CA LEU A 6 -4.48 43.70 19.64
C LEU A 6 -4.80 42.63 18.58
N ALA A 7 -4.32 42.80 17.34
CA ALA A 7 -4.76 41.97 16.21
C ALA A 7 -3.64 41.46 15.28
N ALA A 8 -2.37 41.65 15.64
CA ALA A 8 -1.24 41.29 14.76
C ALA A 8 -0.40 40.10 15.25
N LEU A 9 -0.86 39.33 16.24
CA LEU A 9 -0.07 38.25 16.86
C LEU A 9 -0.75 36.86 16.75
N PHE A 10 -1.56 36.65 15.71
CA PHE A 10 -2.25 35.37 15.46
C PHE A 10 -1.83 34.65 14.17
N LEU A 11 -0.78 35.11 13.48
CA LEU A 11 -0.40 34.59 12.15
C LEU A 11 0.93 33.81 12.13
N ALA A 12 1.38 33.28 13.27
CA ALA A 12 2.64 32.54 13.38
C ALA A 12 2.51 31.17 14.07
N SER A 13 1.29 30.62 14.23
CA SER A 13 1.06 29.32 14.89
C SER A 13 0.55 28.21 13.95
N SER A 14 0.46 28.44 12.65
CA SER A 14 -0.13 27.47 11.70
C SER A 14 0.87 26.56 10.97
N PHE A 15 2.14 26.51 11.38
CA PHE A 15 3.16 25.65 10.75
C PHE A 15 3.71 24.52 11.63
N ALA A 16 3.01 24.15 12.70
CA ALA A 16 3.14 22.81 13.27
C ALA A 16 2.36 21.84 12.37
N ALA A 17 2.92 21.58 11.19
CA ALA A 17 2.54 20.44 10.36
C ALA A 17 2.63 19.19 11.23
N PHE A 18 1.47 18.58 11.45
CA PHE A 18 1.27 17.29 12.09
C PHE A 18 2.22 16.25 11.49
N PRO A 19 3.09 15.59 12.29
CA PRO A 19 3.58 14.27 11.95
C PRO A 19 2.58 13.23 12.47
N ALA A 20 1.29 13.33 12.08
CA ALA A 20 0.27 12.36 12.51
C ALA A 20 -0.13 11.38 11.41
N ALA A 21 0.25 11.63 10.14
CA ALA A 21 0.01 10.72 9.02
C ALA A 21 1.08 9.61 8.88
N ALA A 22 1.83 9.31 9.95
CA ALA A 22 2.83 8.24 9.98
C ALA A 22 2.56 7.18 11.07
N GLN A 23 1.45 7.32 11.82
CA GLN A 23 1.05 6.40 12.88
C GLN A 23 -0.38 5.90 12.68
N ASP A 24 -0.76 5.54 11.45
CA ASP A 24 -1.89 4.64 11.24
C ASP A 24 -1.47 3.20 11.59
N SER A 25 -1.19 2.97 12.87
CA SER A 25 -0.93 1.64 13.43
C SER A 25 -2.17 1.05 14.12
N ALA A 26 -3.31 1.74 14.09
CA ALA A 26 -4.57 1.26 14.66
C ALA A 26 -5.24 0.16 13.80
N ASN A 27 -4.82 0.00 12.54
CA ASN A 27 -5.16 -1.11 11.65
C ASN A 27 -3.89 -1.65 10.97
N ALA A 28 -2.79 -1.79 11.72
CA ALA A 28 -1.61 -2.47 11.20
C ALA A 28 -1.94 -3.96 11.05
N GLU A 29 -2.45 -4.33 9.88
CA GLU A 29 -2.69 -5.71 9.48
C GLU A 29 -1.45 -6.55 9.82
N LYS A 30 -1.64 -7.64 10.56
CA LYS A 30 -0.52 -8.48 10.98
C LYS A 30 0.02 -9.20 9.74
N ILE A 31 1.24 -8.85 9.33
CA ILE A 31 1.89 -9.46 8.16
C ILE A 31 2.91 -10.47 8.67
N ASN A 32 2.79 -11.71 8.21
CA ASN A 32 3.72 -12.78 8.49
C ASN A 32 4.42 -13.23 7.20
N GLN A 33 5.74 -13.02 7.16
CA GLN A 33 6.57 -13.32 6.01
C GLN A 33 7.20 -14.69 6.21
N VAL A 34 6.80 -15.67 5.41
CA VAL A 34 7.24 -17.05 5.52
C VAL A 34 8.06 -17.43 4.28
N ILE A 35 9.20 -18.08 4.48
CA ILE A 35 10.01 -18.63 3.39
C ILE A 35 9.69 -20.13 3.29
N VAL A 36 9.19 -20.54 2.13
CA VAL A 36 8.77 -21.91 1.84
C VAL A 36 9.73 -22.52 0.82
N TYR A 37 10.13 -23.78 0.99
CA TYR A 37 11.07 -24.45 0.12
C TYR A 37 10.36 -25.42 -0.83
N GLY A 38 10.75 -25.40 -2.12
CA GLY A 38 10.22 -26.28 -3.14
C GLY A 38 8.69 -26.21 -3.25
N SER A 39 8.05 -27.37 -3.11
CA SER A 39 6.59 -27.54 -3.18
C SER A 39 5.92 -27.58 -1.81
N ASP A 40 6.58 -27.13 -0.74
CA ASP A 40 5.97 -27.10 0.58
C ASP A 40 4.71 -26.22 0.59
N LYS A 41 3.78 -26.56 1.50
CA LYS A 41 2.50 -25.85 1.63
C LYS A 41 2.72 -24.50 2.30
N CYS A 42 2.27 -23.44 1.63
CA CYS A 42 2.08 -22.13 2.24
C CYS A 42 0.72 -22.14 2.95
N GLU A 43 0.66 -21.74 4.22
CA GLU A 43 -0.60 -21.61 4.94
C GLU A 43 -1.40 -20.44 4.35
N PRO A 44 -2.72 -20.58 4.12
CA PRO A 44 -3.55 -19.47 3.67
C PRO A 44 -3.56 -18.32 4.68
N SER A 45 -3.65 -17.10 4.17
CA SER A 45 -3.92 -15.90 4.98
C SER A 45 -5.25 -16.02 5.71
N SER A 46 -5.29 -15.56 6.96
CA SER A 46 -6.51 -15.53 7.78
C SER A 46 -7.09 -14.11 7.83
N ALA A 47 -8.28 -13.94 8.45
CA ALA A 47 -8.91 -12.63 8.56
C ALA A 47 -8.06 -11.61 9.34
N ASP A 48 -7.26 -12.07 10.30
CA ASP A 48 -6.46 -11.22 11.18
C ASP A 48 -4.97 -11.17 10.79
N GLU A 49 -4.53 -12.00 9.83
CA GLU A 49 -3.11 -12.14 9.46
C GLU A 49 -2.90 -12.46 7.97
N ILE A 50 -2.16 -11.60 7.26
CA ILE A 50 -1.68 -11.88 5.90
C ILE A 50 -0.39 -12.68 5.99
N VAL A 51 -0.43 -13.92 5.48
CA VAL A 51 0.75 -14.75 5.31
C VAL A 51 1.28 -14.59 3.89
N VAL A 52 2.50 -14.05 3.76
CA VAL A 52 3.17 -13.86 2.48
C VAL A 52 4.29 -14.88 2.33
N CYS A 53 4.16 -15.78 1.35
CA CYS A 53 5.11 -16.86 1.16
C CYS A 53 6.08 -16.62 0.00
N ASN A 54 7.36 -16.45 0.31
CA ASN A 54 8.42 -16.46 -0.69
C ASN A 54 8.92 -17.89 -0.93
N ARG A 55 8.95 -18.34 -2.18
CA ARG A 55 9.35 -19.71 -2.55
C ARG A 55 10.82 -19.77 -2.96
N LEU A 56 11.62 -20.49 -2.18
CA LEU A 56 13.01 -20.84 -2.51
C LEU A 56 13.11 -22.27 -3.05
N PRO A 57 14.13 -22.59 -3.87
CA PRO A 57 14.29 -23.94 -4.39
C PRO A 57 14.70 -24.94 -3.29
N GLU A 58 14.29 -26.20 -3.43
CA GLU A 58 14.53 -27.25 -2.41
C GLU A 58 16.01 -27.47 -2.08
N GLN A 59 16.88 -27.35 -3.08
CA GLN A 59 18.33 -27.45 -2.91
C GLN A 59 18.94 -26.42 -1.95
N ASP A 60 18.23 -25.33 -1.66
CA ASP A 60 18.68 -24.26 -0.79
C ASP A 60 18.27 -24.48 0.68
N ARG A 61 17.47 -25.50 0.99
CA ARG A 61 16.99 -25.81 2.35
C ARG A 61 18.12 -26.11 3.35
N TYR A 62 19.11 -26.91 2.93
CA TYR A 62 20.24 -27.32 3.77
C TYR A 62 21.58 -26.71 3.31
N ARG A 63 21.54 -25.83 2.31
CA ARG A 63 22.74 -25.19 1.76
C ARG A 63 22.90 -23.81 2.39
N VAL A 64 24.16 -23.41 2.58
CA VAL A 64 24.50 -22.03 2.98
C VAL A 64 23.80 -21.03 2.02
N PRO A 65 23.13 -19.98 2.55
CA PRO A 65 22.45 -19.00 1.71
C PRO A 65 23.38 -18.39 0.66
N GLN A 66 22.83 -18.05 -0.51
CA GLN A 66 23.64 -17.63 -1.66
C GLN A 66 24.61 -16.49 -1.34
N ILE A 67 24.18 -15.52 -0.53
CA ILE A 67 25.02 -14.38 -0.13
C ILE A 67 26.28 -14.79 0.64
N PHE A 68 26.25 -15.94 1.35
CA PHE A 68 27.37 -16.47 2.12
C PHE A 68 28.16 -17.55 1.35
N ARG A 69 27.75 -17.88 0.12
CA ARG A 69 28.49 -18.82 -0.75
C ARG A 69 29.71 -18.10 -1.34
N GLY A 70 30.80 -18.12 -0.59
CA GLY A 70 32.03 -17.39 -0.91
C GLY A 70 32.83 -16.98 0.32
N GLY A 71 32.33 -17.30 1.53
CA GLY A 71 32.91 -16.88 2.79
C GLY A 71 32.12 -15.70 3.37
N ASP A 72 32.76 -14.97 4.27
CA ASP A 72 32.15 -13.79 4.87
C ASP A 72 31.97 -12.68 3.80
N PRO A 73 30.73 -12.21 3.55
CA PRO A 73 30.46 -11.10 2.64
C PRO A 73 31.17 -9.81 3.07
N LEU A 74 31.49 -9.69 4.35
CA LEU A 74 32.18 -8.54 4.94
C LEU A 74 33.70 -8.69 4.86
N ASP A 75 34.25 -9.82 4.38
CA ASP A 75 35.69 -9.99 4.18
C ASP A 75 36.19 -9.01 3.10
N PRO A 76 37.14 -8.10 3.42
CA PRO A 76 37.72 -7.16 2.45
C PRO A 76 38.35 -7.83 1.23
N ARG A 77 38.76 -9.11 1.32
CA ARG A 77 39.30 -9.89 0.21
C ARG A 77 38.25 -10.27 -0.83
N ASN A 78 36.97 -10.32 -0.42
CA ASN A 78 35.84 -10.65 -1.29
C ASN A 78 35.30 -9.42 -2.04
N GLN A 79 35.81 -8.22 -1.74
CA GLN A 79 35.46 -7.01 -2.49
C GLN A 79 36.15 -6.98 -3.85
N ALA A 80 35.40 -6.56 -4.88
CA ALA A 80 35.95 -6.35 -6.22
C ALA A 80 37.17 -5.40 -6.17
N TRP A 81 38.24 -5.76 -6.89
CA TRP A 81 39.49 -4.99 -6.91
C TRP A 81 39.27 -3.50 -7.23
N LEU A 82 38.37 -3.21 -8.16
CA LEU A 82 38.00 -1.83 -8.53
C LEU A 82 37.46 -1.02 -7.35
N ASN A 83 36.62 -1.63 -6.49
CA ASN A 83 36.08 -0.96 -5.30
C ASN A 83 37.20 -0.64 -4.30
N ARG A 84 38.18 -1.55 -4.19
CA ARG A 84 39.36 -1.33 -3.34
C ARG A 84 40.22 -0.18 -3.87
N VAL A 85 40.49 -0.13 -5.17
CA VAL A 85 41.22 0.98 -5.80
C VAL A 85 40.48 2.31 -5.60
N THR A 86 39.16 2.34 -5.84
CA THR A 86 38.32 3.52 -5.63
C THR A 86 38.37 4.00 -4.16
N ALA A 87 38.39 3.07 -3.20
CA ALA A 87 38.55 3.41 -1.79
C ALA A 87 39.94 3.99 -1.49
N MET A 88 40.99 3.45 -2.12
CA MET A 88 42.36 3.97 -1.98
C MET A 88 42.51 5.37 -2.58
N GLU A 89 41.89 5.65 -3.73
CA GLU A 89 41.88 6.99 -4.34
C GLU A 89 41.17 8.05 -3.48
N ARG A 90 40.24 7.62 -2.62
CA ARG A 90 39.57 8.51 -1.66
C ARG A 90 40.50 8.91 -0.51
N VAL A 91 41.48 8.08 -0.17
CA VAL A 91 42.47 8.40 0.88
C VAL A 91 43.36 9.53 0.36
N GLY A 92 43.22 10.72 0.95
CA GLY A 92 43.95 11.93 0.55
C GLY A 92 43.14 12.93 -0.28
N ARG A 93 41.89 12.61 -0.64
CA ARG A 93 40.98 13.57 -1.25
C ARG A 93 40.44 14.51 -0.17
N PHE A 94 40.86 15.77 -0.19
CA PHE A 94 40.47 16.82 0.75
C PHE A 94 39.89 18.02 0.02
N GLY A 95 38.93 18.72 0.65
CA GLY A 95 38.24 19.87 0.07
C GLY A 95 36.75 19.63 -0.20
N THR A 96 36.16 20.47 -1.05
CA THR A 96 34.73 20.39 -1.41
C THR A 96 34.42 19.06 -2.10
N ASP A 97 33.24 18.48 -1.83
CA ASP A 97 32.83 17.13 -2.31
C ASP A 97 33.71 15.94 -1.84
N SER A 98 34.61 16.13 -0.87
CA SER A 98 35.30 15.03 -0.20
C SER A 98 34.61 14.69 1.11
N CYS A 99 34.32 13.42 1.43
CA CYS A 99 33.84 13.07 2.77
C CYS A 99 35.00 12.95 3.77
N SER A 100 35.68 14.07 4.02
CA SER A 100 36.82 14.16 4.93
C SER A 100 36.59 15.18 6.04
N PRO A 101 37.03 14.91 7.28
CA PRO A 101 37.00 15.90 8.36
C PRO A 101 38.02 17.03 8.18
N VAL A 102 38.96 16.93 7.23
CA VAL A 102 39.97 17.95 6.97
C VAL A 102 39.74 18.66 5.63
N GLY A 103 39.70 20.00 5.66
CA GLY A 103 39.48 20.86 4.50
C GLY A 103 38.11 21.56 4.49
N LEU A 104 38.03 22.71 3.80
CA LEU A 104 36.78 23.46 3.65
C LEU A 104 35.82 22.74 2.70
N GLY A 105 34.56 22.60 3.10
CA GLY A 105 33.51 22.02 2.28
C GLY A 105 33.44 20.49 2.27
N GLY A 106 34.22 19.76 3.08
CA GLY A 106 34.16 18.29 3.12
C GLY A 106 32.82 17.72 3.63
N PHE A 107 32.07 18.49 4.43
CA PHE A 107 30.74 18.08 4.87
C PHE A 107 29.77 17.80 3.71
N THR A 108 29.92 18.53 2.58
CA THR A 108 29.06 18.38 1.40
C THR A 108 29.17 16.99 0.76
N GLY A 109 30.40 16.45 0.70
CA GLY A 109 30.66 15.11 0.19
C GLY A 109 30.13 14.00 1.10
N CYS A 110 30.17 14.19 2.43
CA CYS A 110 29.59 13.23 3.36
C CYS A 110 28.07 13.16 3.27
N THR A 111 27.39 14.30 3.08
CA THR A 111 25.94 14.31 2.85
C THR A 111 25.58 13.52 1.60
N GLN A 112 26.32 13.70 0.50
CA GLN A 112 26.10 12.93 -0.73
C GLN A 112 26.34 11.44 -0.53
N GLN A 113 27.37 11.06 0.23
CA GLN A 113 27.64 9.66 0.55
C GLN A 113 26.47 9.04 1.33
N LEU A 114 25.96 9.73 2.35
CA LEU A 114 24.81 9.26 3.13
C LEU A 114 23.55 9.09 2.26
N VAL A 115 23.26 10.07 1.39
CA VAL A 115 22.12 9.98 0.45
C VAL A 115 22.29 8.81 -0.51
N SER A 116 23.50 8.60 -1.03
CA SER A 116 23.79 7.48 -1.93
C SER A 116 23.67 6.13 -1.22
N GLY A 117 24.10 6.05 0.04
CA GLY A 117 23.96 4.87 0.90
C GLY A 117 22.50 4.51 1.14
N ALA A 118 21.68 5.49 1.55
CA ALA A 118 20.25 5.29 1.73
C ALA A 118 19.55 4.81 0.45
N LYS A 119 19.90 5.37 -0.71
CA LYS A 119 19.38 4.90 -2.01
C LYS A 119 19.84 3.48 -2.34
N ALA A 120 21.08 3.12 -2.00
CA ALA A 120 21.59 1.78 -2.22
C ALA A 120 20.90 0.74 -1.32
N GLU A 121 20.63 1.10 -0.07
CA GLU A 121 19.87 0.28 0.88
C GLU A 121 18.43 0.05 0.41
N GLN A 122 17.74 1.09 -0.07
CA GLN A 122 16.40 0.96 -0.67
C GLN A 122 16.39 0.00 -1.86
N LYS A 123 17.37 0.14 -2.77
CA LYS A 123 17.53 -0.78 -3.91
C LYS A 123 17.91 -2.21 -3.50
N ALA A 124 18.59 -2.39 -2.37
CA ALA A 124 18.91 -3.71 -1.85
C ALA A 124 17.67 -4.38 -1.23
N ALA A 125 16.83 -3.61 -0.55
CA ALA A 125 15.55 -4.07 -0.01
C ALA A 125 14.57 -4.50 -1.12
N ASP A 126 14.57 -3.79 -2.24
CA ASP A 126 13.75 -4.08 -3.43
C ASP A 126 14.02 -5.47 -4.06
N LYS A 127 15.23 -6.02 -3.91
CA LYS A 127 15.59 -7.34 -4.49
C LYS A 127 14.85 -8.51 -3.86
N THR A 128 14.24 -8.30 -2.70
CA THR A 128 13.28 -9.22 -2.08
C THR A 128 11.99 -8.45 -1.97
N ASP A 129 11.21 -8.42 -3.06
CA ASP A 129 10.05 -7.56 -3.22
C ASP A 129 8.84 -8.05 -2.39
N TRP A 130 9.05 -8.14 -1.07
CA TRP A 130 8.03 -8.43 -0.08
C TRP A 130 6.90 -7.41 -0.16
N GLN A 131 7.20 -6.16 -0.57
CA GLN A 131 6.21 -5.11 -0.71
C GLN A 131 5.22 -5.40 -1.84
N ALA A 132 5.70 -5.81 -3.03
CA ALA A 132 4.80 -6.24 -4.09
C ALA A 132 4.03 -7.49 -3.72
N MET A 133 4.65 -8.44 -3.01
CA MET A 133 3.95 -9.65 -2.56
C MET A 133 2.85 -9.32 -1.53
N ILE A 134 3.09 -8.37 -0.61
CA ILE A 134 2.07 -7.86 0.32
C ILE A 134 0.96 -7.13 -0.45
N ALA A 135 1.32 -6.33 -1.45
CA ALA A 135 0.34 -5.62 -2.27
C ALA A 135 -0.55 -6.57 -3.08
N ASP A 136 0.02 -7.65 -3.62
CA ASP A 136 -0.72 -8.70 -4.33
C ASP A 136 -1.70 -9.42 -3.40
N GLU A 137 -1.28 -9.83 -2.20
CA GLU A 137 -2.20 -10.46 -1.23
C GLU A 137 -3.31 -9.50 -0.78
N ARG A 138 -2.99 -8.21 -0.58
CA ARG A 138 -4.02 -7.19 -0.30
C ARG A 138 -5.03 -7.07 -1.43
N ALA A 139 -4.56 -7.08 -2.69
CA ALA A 139 -5.44 -7.03 -3.85
C ALA A 139 -6.36 -8.26 -3.90
N ARG A 140 -5.85 -9.47 -3.59
CA ARG A 140 -6.69 -10.68 -3.50
C ARG A 140 -7.74 -10.59 -2.41
N ARG A 141 -7.38 -10.03 -1.24
CA ARG A 141 -8.33 -9.80 -0.14
C ARG A 141 -9.43 -8.82 -0.56
N ILE A 142 -9.07 -7.70 -1.19
CA ILE A 142 -10.03 -6.71 -1.69
C ILE A 142 -10.95 -7.34 -2.74
N ALA A 143 -10.41 -8.11 -3.69
CA ALA A 143 -11.22 -8.81 -4.68
C ALA A 143 -12.23 -9.79 -4.06
N GLY A 144 -11.86 -10.47 -2.96
CA GLY A 144 -12.78 -11.31 -2.20
C GLY A 144 -13.90 -10.53 -1.52
N ILE A 145 -13.59 -9.34 -0.99
CA ILE A 145 -14.58 -8.43 -0.40
C ILE A 145 -15.53 -7.90 -1.48
N ASP A 146 -15.01 -7.50 -2.63
CA ASP A 146 -15.82 -7.01 -3.76
C ASP A 146 -16.77 -8.09 -4.28
N ALA A 147 -16.30 -9.35 -4.35
CA ALA A 147 -17.16 -10.48 -4.73
C ALA A 147 -18.28 -10.72 -3.72
N ALA A 148 -17.98 -10.69 -2.41
CA ALA A 148 -18.99 -10.83 -1.37
C ALA A 148 -19.98 -9.65 -1.36
N ALA A 149 -19.50 -8.43 -1.61
CA ALA A 149 -20.33 -7.24 -1.72
C ALA A 149 -21.30 -7.35 -2.91
N ALA A 150 -20.83 -7.82 -4.07
CA ALA A 150 -21.67 -8.01 -5.25
C ALA A 150 -22.83 -9.00 -5.02
N GLU A 151 -22.62 -10.07 -4.24
CA GLU A 151 -23.68 -11.01 -3.87
C GLU A 151 -24.74 -10.34 -2.96
N VAL A 152 -24.29 -9.53 -2.01
CA VAL A 152 -25.19 -8.79 -1.10
C VAL A 152 -25.97 -7.73 -1.86
N GLU A 153 -25.32 -6.96 -2.74
CA GLU A 153 -25.99 -5.98 -3.59
C GLU A 153 -27.06 -6.63 -4.48
N ALA A 154 -26.74 -7.78 -5.09
CA ALA A 154 -27.71 -8.52 -5.90
C ALA A 154 -28.92 -9.01 -5.08
N ALA A 155 -28.70 -9.44 -3.84
CA ALA A 155 -29.78 -9.84 -2.93
C ALA A 155 -30.67 -8.66 -2.54
N VAL A 156 -30.09 -7.51 -2.22
CA VAL A 156 -30.83 -6.28 -1.88
C VAL A 156 -31.67 -5.82 -3.06
N VAL A 157 -31.11 -5.78 -4.27
CA VAL A 157 -31.85 -5.38 -5.48
C VAL A 157 -33.01 -6.33 -5.77
N ALA A 158 -32.87 -7.63 -5.51
CA ALA A 158 -33.97 -8.58 -5.68
C ALA A 158 -35.11 -8.35 -4.67
N GLU A 159 -34.76 -8.02 -3.42
CA GLU A 159 -35.73 -7.69 -2.39
C GLU A 159 -36.45 -6.36 -2.67
N GLU A 160 -35.72 -5.32 -3.09
CA GLU A 160 -36.29 -4.04 -3.49
C GLU A 160 -37.29 -4.20 -4.64
N LYS A 161 -36.96 -5.01 -5.66
CA LYS A 161 -37.89 -5.34 -6.75
C LYS A 161 -39.13 -6.05 -6.25
N ALA A 162 -38.98 -7.04 -5.36
CA ALA A 162 -40.12 -7.76 -4.80
C ALA A 162 -41.03 -6.86 -3.94
N LEU A 163 -40.46 -5.92 -3.20
CA LEU A 163 -41.22 -4.93 -2.42
C LEU A 163 -41.96 -3.96 -3.35
N ALA A 164 -41.31 -3.47 -4.41
CA ALA A 164 -41.94 -2.60 -5.39
C ALA A 164 -43.13 -3.29 -6.09
N GLU A 165 -43.00 -4.57 -6.44
CA GLU A 165 -44.11 -5.36 -7.02
C GLU A 165 -45.26 -5.53 -6.04
N ARG A 166 -44.98 -5.82 -4.75
CA ARG A 166 -46.02 -5.91 -3.71
C ARG A 166 -46.74 -4.58 -3.49
N GLN A 167 -46.00 -3.46 -3.51
CA GLN A 167 -46.58 -2.12 -3.39
C GLN A 167 -47.48 -1.80 -4.60
N LYS A 168 -46.99 -2.02 -5.83
CA LYS A 168 -47.79 -1.84 -7.06
C LYS A 168 -49.09 -2.67 -7.01
N ALA A 169 -49.01 -3.94 -6.59
CA ALA A 169 -50.18 -4.80 -6.46
C ALA A 169 -51.17 -4.32 -5.39
N ALA A 170 -50.68 -3.81 -4.25
CA ALA A 170 -51.53 -3.23 -3.21
C ALA A 170 -52.24 -1.96 -3.70
N GLU A 171 -51.52 -1.05 -4.36
CA GLU A 171 -52.10 0.16 -4.96
C GLU A 171 -53.15 -0.15 -6.03
N ASP A 172 -52.92 -1.18 -6.85
CA ASP A 172 -53.90 -1.61 -7.86
C ASP A 172 -55.17 -2.20 -7.22
N LEU A 173 -55.05 -2.92 -6.09
CA LEU A 173 -56.19 -3.40 -5.31
C LEU A 173 -56.95 -2.24 -4.66
N GLU A 174 -56.25 -1.24 -4.11
CA GLU A 174 -56.87 -0.03 -3.56
C GLU A 174 -57.59 0.79 -4.64
N ARG A 175 -57.01 0.93 -5.84
CA ARG A 175 -57.68 1.59 -6.98
C ARG A 175 -58.95 0.85 -7.42
N GLN A 176 -58.91 -0.48 -7.45
CA GLN A 176 -60.09 -1.30 -7.72
C GLN A 176 -61.17 -1.11 -6.65
N ALA A 177 -60.80 -1.08 -5.37
CA ALA A 177 -61.72 -0.83 -4.26
C ALA A 177 -62.38 0.56 -4.34
N ASN A 178 -61.65 1.56 -4.85
CA ASN A 178 -62.13 2.92 -5.05
C ASN A 178 -62.88 3.14 -6.40
N GLY A 179 -63.05 2.10 -7.22
CA GLY A 179 -63.83 2.15 -8.47
C GLY A 179 -63.10 2.73 -9.70
N MET A 180 -61.77 2.88 -9.64
CA MET A 180 -60.93 3.33 -10.76
C MET A 180 -60.41 2.14 -11.58
N ALA A 181 -60.42 2.23 -12.92
CA ALA A 181 -59.90 1.17 -13.80
C ALA A 181 -58.35 1.05 -13.72
N PRO A 182 -57.77 -0.16 -13.94
CA PRO A 182 -56.32 -0.36 -13.85
C PRO A 182 -55.56 0.39 -14.96
N VAL A 183 -54.40 0.94 -14.61
CA VAL A 183 -53.51 1.64 -15.54
C VAL A 183 -52.82 0.61 -16.44
N PRO A 184 -52.76 0.81 -17.78
CA PRO A 184 -52.01 -0.08 -18.65
C PRO A 184 -50.51 -0.01 -18.32
N ALA A 185 -49.86 -1.16 -18.22
CA ALA A 185 -48.41 -1.25 -18.01
C ALA A 185 -47.66 -0.67 -19.22
N THR A 186 -47.35 0.62 -19.18
CA THR A 186 -46.35 1.23 -20.05
C THR A 186 -44.97 0.98 -19.43
N PRO A 187 -43.97 0.54 -20.20
CA PRO A 187 -42.61 0.40 -19.68
C PRO A 187 -42.13 1.77 -19.19
N ASP A 188 -41.76 1.83 -17.90
CA ASP A 188 -41.27 3.03 -17.22
C ASP A 188 -40.13 3.66 -18.03
N ALA A 189 -40.36 4.86 -18.59
CA ALA A 189 -39.41 5.59 -19.43
C ALA A 189 -38.33 6.35 -18.63
N ASP A 190 -38.34 6.21 -17.29
CA ASP A 190 -37.50 7.01 -16.37
C ASP A 190 -36.41 6.20 -15.65
N ALA A 191 -36.12 4.97 -16.09
CA ALA A 191 -34.90 4.25 -15.65
C ALA A 191 -33.66 4.84 -16.34
N GLY A 192 -33.33 6.09 -16.01
CA GLY A 192 -32.06 6.70 -16.36
C GLY A 192 -30.91 5.88 -15.75
N GLU A 193 -29.97 5.51 -16.61
CA GLU A 193 -28.80 4.69 -16.31
C GLU A 193 -28.06 5.23 -15.07
N LEU A 194 -28.02 4.44 -14.01
CA LEU A 194 -27.26 4.76 -12.80
C LEU A 194 -25.78 4.92 -13.18
N PRO A 195 -25.09 5.97 -12.69
CA PRO A 195 -23.70 6.21 -13.05
C PRO A 195 -22.81 5.06 -12.56
N VAL A 196 -22.19 4.38 -13.52
CA VAL A 196 -21.21 3.32 -13.27
C VAL A 196 -19.94 3.95 -12.70
N PRO A 197 -19.40 3.47 -11.56
CA PRO A 197 -18.16 4.03 -11.01
C PRO A 197 -16.97 3.78 -11.97
N PRO A 198 -16.01 4.72 -12.04
CA PRO A 198 -14.88 4.60 -12.93
C PRO A 198 -13.99 3.41 -12.54
N LYS A 199 -13.70 2.55 -13.52
CA LYS A 199 -12.74 1.46 -13.38
C LYS A 199 -11.34 2.05 -13.20
N SER A 200 -10.75 1.86 -12.02
CA SER A 200 -9.33 2.08 -11.73
C SER A 200 -8.50 0.88 -12.16
#